data_AF-J9ZW61-F1
#
_entry.id   AF-J9ZW61-F1
#
_cell.length_a   1.000
_cell.length_b   1.000
_cell.length_c   1.000
_cell.angle_alpha   90.00
_cell.angle_beta   90.00
_cell.angle_gamma   90.00
#
_symmetry.space_group_name_H-M   'P 1'
#
loop_
_entity.id
_entity.type
_entity.pdbx_description
1 polymer ?
#
loop_
_entity_poly.entity_id
_entity_poly.type
_entity_poly.pdbx_seq_one_letter_code
_entity_poly.pdbx_strand_id
1 'polypeptide(L)'
;MIDRYKHQQLRIGLVSPQQISAWAHKILPNGEIVGEVTKPYTFHYKTNKPEKDGLFCERIFGPIKSGICACGNYRVIGDEKKDPRFCEQCGVEFVDSRIRRYQMGYIKLACPVTHVWYLKRLPSYIANLLDKPLKELEGLVYCDFSFARPIAKKPTFLRLRGSFEYEIQSWKYSIPLFFTTPGFDTFRNREISTGAGAIREQLADLDLRIIIDYSLLEWKELGEEGSTGNEWEDRKIGRRKDFLVRRMELAKHFIRTNIEPEWMVLCLLPVLPPELRPIIQIDGGKLMSSDINELYRRVIYRNNTLID
;
A
#
# COMPACT_ATOMS: atom_id res chain seq x y z
N MET A 1 -25.50 -18.59 10.71
CA MET A 1 -24.61 -18.59 11.88
C MET A 1 -23.87 -19.94 11.94
N ILE A 2 -22.97 -20.23 10.98
CA ILE A 2 -22.61 -21.62 10.60
C ILE A 2 -21.24 -22.13 11.11
N ASP A 3 -20.29 -21.30 11.55
CA ASP A 3 -18.92 -21.77 11.88
C ASP A 3 -18.43 -21.36 13.29
N ARG A 4 -19.25 -21.51 14.34
CA ARG A 4 -18.88 -21.06 15.69
C ARG A 4 -17.67 -21.79 16.33
N TYR A 5 -17.18 -22.89 15.76
CA TYR A 5 -16.17 -23.75 16.41
C TYR A 5 -15.03 -24.28 15.53
N LYS A 6 -14.88 -23.83 14.27
CA LYS A 6 -13.82 -24.39 13.39
C LYS A 6 -12.41 -23.88 13.67
N HIS A 7 -12.28 -22.68 14.23
CA HIS A 7 -10.99 -22.00 14.34
C HIS A 7 -10.70 -21.73 15.82
N GLN A 8 -9.63 -22.35 16.34
CA GLN A 8 -9.22 -22.20 17.74
C GLN A 8 -8.50 -20.87 18.01
N GLN A 9 -7.91 -20.26 16.98
CA GLN A 9 -7.13 -19.03 17.09
C GLN A 9 -7.35 -18.12 15.88
N LEU A 10 -7.30 -16.82 16.12
CA LEU A 10 -7.31 -15.77 15.09
C LEU A 10 -5.92 -15.15 15.02
N ARG A 11 -5.30 -15.11 13.84
CA ARG A 11 -4.03 -14.43 13.61
C ARG A 11 -4.26 -13.18 12.77
N ILE A 12 -3.66 -12.07 13.19
CA ILE A 12 -3.64 -10.80 12.46
C ILE A 12 -2.19 -10.49 12.10
N GLY A 13 -1.96 -9.97 10.90
CA GLY A 13 -0.62 -9.62 10.42
C GLY A 13 -0.67 -8.60 9.29
N LEU A 14 0.51 -8.09 8.94
CA LEU A 14 0.69 -7.30 7.72
C LEU A 14 0.42 -8.17 6.50
N VAL A 15 -0.10 -7.53 5.45
CA VAL A 15 -0.41 -8.20 4.20
C VAL A 15 0.68 -7.91 3.19
N SER A 16 1.16 -8.95 2.50
CA SER A 16 2.09 -8.78 1.38
C SER A 16 1.33 -8.37 0.11
N PRO A 17 1.99 -7.70 -0.85
CA PRO A 17 1.38 -7.42 -2.16
C PRO A 17 0.89 -8.69 -2.86
N GLN A 18 1.64 -9.79 -2.74
CA GLN A 18 1.28 -11.08 -3.33
C GLN A 18 0.00 -11.63 -2.70
N GLN A 19 -0.19 -11.45 -1.39
CA GLN A 19 -1.41 -11.88 -0.70
C GLN A 19 -2.63 -11.04 -1.09
N ILE A 20 -2.47 -9.71 -1.25
CA ILE A 20 -3.55 -8.85 -1.79
C ILE A 20 -3.94 -9.30 -3.20
N SER A 21 -2.94 -9.56 -4.04
CA SER A 21 -3.13 -10.08 -5.39
C SER A 21 -3.87 -11.42 -5.37
N ALA A 22 -3.48 -12.35 -4.50
CA ALA A 22 -4.15 -13.66 -4.37
C ALA A 22 -5.63 -13.56 -3.96
N TRP A 23 -6.01 -12.56 -3.14
CA TRP A 23 -7.41 -12.36 -2.76
C TRP A 23 -8.29 -11.83 -3.89
N ALA A 24 -7.70 -11.04 -4.79
CA ALA A 24 -8.44 -10.30 -5.78
C ALA A 24 -8.34 -10.88 -7.20
N HIS A 25 -7.28 -11.64 -7.49
CA HIS A 25 -7.06 -12.24 -8.81
C HIS A 25 -8.06 -13.35 -9.11
N LYS A 26 -8.63 -13.29 -10.31
CA LYS A 26 -9.37 -14.37 -10.97
C LYS A 26 -8.77 -14.61 -12.34
N ILE A 27 -8.56 -15.87 -12.67
CA ILE A 27 -8.08 -16.29 -13.99
C ILE A 27 -9.32 -16.67 -14.78
N LEU A 28 -9.58 -15.95 -15.87
CA LEU A 28 -10.64 -16.28 -16.81
C LEU A 28 -10.22 -17.44 -17.74
N PRO A 29 -11.17 -18.14 -18.40
CA PRO A 29 -10.85 -19.25 -19.31
C PRO A 29 -9.95 -18.85 -20.50
N ASN A 30 -9.93 -17.56 -20.84
CA ASN A 30 -9.06 -16.99 -21.87
C ASN A 30 -7.60 -16.74 -21.38
N GLY A 31 -7.29 -17.01 -20.11
CA GLY A 31 -6.00 -16.74 -19.49
C GLY A 31 -5.82 -15.30 -18.98
N GLU A 32 -6.83 -14.44 -19.11
CA GLU A 32 -6.79 -13.06 -18.63
C GLU A 32 -6.92 -13.01 -17.10
N ILE A 33 -6.06 -12.22 -16.45
CA ILE A 33 -6.12 -11.98 -15.01
C ILE A 33 -7.06 -10.79 -14.76
N VAL A 34 -8.13 -11.04 -14.02
CA VAL A 34 -9.12 -10.04 -13.61
C VAL A 34 -8.99 -9.80 -12.11
N GLY A 35 -9.18 -8.56 -11.68
CA GLY A 35 -9.14 -8.19 -10.26
C GLY A 35 -8.79 -6.72 -10.02
N GLU A 36 -8.12 -6.12 -11.01
CA GLU A 36 -7.69 -4.73 -10.98
C GLU A 36 -8.84 -3.77 -11.32
N VAL A 37 -9.01 -2.75 -10.49
CA VAL A 37 -9.92 -1.64 -10.73
C VAL A 37 -9.13 -0.47 -11.32
N THR A 38 -9.34 -0.20 -12.61
CA THR A 38 -8.59 0.83 -13.35
C THR A 38 -9.38 2.12 -13.52
N LYS A 39 -10.71 2.05 -13.60
CA LYS A 39 -11.56 3.22 -13.87
C LYS A 39 -12.21 3.76 -12.59
N PRO A 40 -12.29 5.10 -12.44
CA PRO A 40 -12.96 5.71 -11.28
C PRO A 40 -14.49 5.70 -11.42
N TYR A 41 -15.05 5.14 -12.50
CA TYR A 41 -16.48 5.16 -12.74
C TYR A 41 -17.23 4.09 -11.93
N THR A 42 -18.49 4.38 -11.59
CA THR A 42 -19.35 3.51 -10.78
C THR A 42 -20.42 2.85 -11.64
N PHE A 43 -21.50 3.57 -11.93
CA PHE A 43 -22.60 3.16 -12.79
C PHE A 43 -22.74 4.11 -13.97
N HIS A 44 -23.19 3.58 -15.10
CA HIS A 44 -23.51 4.39 -16.26
C HIS A 44 -24.83 5.15 -16.02
N TYR A 45 -24.81 6.46 -16.25
CA TYR A 45 -25.90 7.38 -15.91
C TYR A 45 -27.26 7.07 -16.58
N LYS A 46 -27.28 6.48 -17.79
CA LYS A 46 -28.52 6.11 -18.49
C LYS A 46 -29.04 4.71 -18.17
N THR A 47 -28.13 3.74 -18.05
CA THR A 47 -28.49 2.31 -18.03
C THR A 47 -28.52 1.76 -16.61
N ASN A 48 -28.01 2.52 -15.63
CA ASN A 48 -27.78 2.08 -14.25
C ASN A 48 -27.02 0.75 -14.16
N LYS A 49 -26.27 0.40 -15.22
CA LYS A 49 -25.39 -0.76 -15.25
C LYS A 49 -24.01 -0.37 -14.73
N PRO A 50 -23.34 -1.27 -13.99
CA PRO A 50 -21.99 -1.00 -13.50
C PRO A 50 -21.01 -0.90 -14.68
N GLU A 51 -20.09 0.05 -14.58
CA GLU A 51 -19.06 0.26 -15.60
C GLU A 51 -18.03 -0.87 -15.62
N LYS A 52 -17.53 -1.21 -16.81
CA LYS A 52 -16.44 -2.19 -16.98
C LYS A 52 -15.16 -1.63 -16.35
N ASP A 53 -14.49 -2.45 -15.55
CA ASP A 53 -13.26 -2.12 -14.79
C ASP A 53 -13.41 -0.95 -13.80
N GLY A 54 -14.65 -0.60 -13.49
CA GLY A 54 -15.00 0.39 -12.48
C GLY A 54 -15.16 -0.22 -11.07
N LEU A 55 -15.50 0.64 -10.12
CA LEU A 55 -15.64 0.28 -8.70
C LEU A 55 -16.75 -0.74 -8.42
N PHE A 56 -17.69 -0.96 -9.34
CA PHE A 56 -18.81 -1.89 -9.16
C PHE A 56 -18.82 -3.01 -10.20
N CYS A 57 -17.72 -3.15 -10.97
CA CYS A 57 -17.63 -4.07 -12.10
C CYS A 57 -18.03 -5.50 -11.74
N GLU A 58 -18.99 -6.05 -12.49
CA GLU A 58 -19.46 -7.43 -12.29
C GLU A 58 -18.40 -8.47 -12.62
N ARG A 59 -17.47 -8.14 -13.54
CA ARG A 59 -16.36 -9.02 -13.93
C ARG A 59 -15.42 -9.28 -12.76
N ILE A 60 -15.17 -8.25 -11.94
CA ILE A 60 -14.27 -8.30 -10.78
C ILE A 60 -15.00 -8.86 -9.56
N PHE A 61 -16.10 -8.23 -9.17
CA PHE A 61 -16.76 -8.48 -7.88
C PHE A 61 -17.84 -9.57 -7.94
N GLY A 62 -18.29 -9.96 -9.13
CA GLY A 62 -19.39 -10.91 -9.34
C GLY A 62 -20.71 -10.26 -9.77
N PRO A 63 -21.72 -11.06 -10.14
CA PRO A 63 -22.97 -10.59 -10.75
C PRO A 63 -23.90 -9.89 -9.75
N ILE A 64 -24.68 -8.89 -10.20
CA ILE A 64 -25.66 -8.18 -9.34
C ILE A 64 -26.80 -9.12 -8.93
N LYS A 65 -27.29 -9.94 -9.87
CA LYS A 65 -28.35 -10.91 -9.65
C LYS A 65 -27.79 -12.31 -9.86
N SER A 66 -28.13 -13.25 -8.97
CA SER A 66 -27.70 -14.64 -9.05
C SER A 66 -28.00 -15.23 -10.43
N GLY A 67 -26.98 -15.81 -11.07
CA GLY A 67 -27.10 -16.49 -12.37
C GLY A 67 -27.30 -15.58 -13.58
N ILE A 68 -27.30 -14.24 -13.43
CA ILE A 68 -27.44 -13.29 -14.55
C ILE A 68 -26.11 -12.56 -14.76
N CYS A 69 -25.59 -12.58 -15.99
CA CYS A 69 -24.39 -11.84 -16.34
C CYS A 69 -24.69 -10.39 -16.80
N ALA A 70 -23.67 -9.55 -16.93
CA ALA A 70 -23.80 -8.15 -17.38
C ALA A 70 -24.50 -7.98 -18.75
N CYS A 71 -24.33 -8.96 -19.65
CA CYS A 71 -24.98 -8.98 -20.97
C CYS A 71 -26.48 -9.28 -20.90
N GLY A 72 -26.96 -9.84 -19.77
CA GLY A 72 -28.34 -10.29 -19.61
C GLY A 72 -28.55 -11.78 -19.87
N ASN A 73 -27.49 -12.54 -20.20
CA ASN A 73 -27.60 -14.00 -20.29
C ASN A 73 -27.84 -14.58 -18.89
N TYR A 74 -28.82 -15.46 -18.78
CA TYR A 74 -29.19 -16.14 -17.53
C TYR A 74 -28.81 -17.62 -17.61
N ARG A 75 -28.32 -18.17 -16.50
CA ARG A 75 -28.07 -19.61 -16.31
C ARG A 75 -28.51 -20.07 -14.92
N VAL A 76 -29.02 -21.29 -14.86
CA VAL A 76 -29.40 -21.94 -13.60
C VAL A 76 -28.14 -22.34 -12.85
N ILE A 77 -28.05 -21.96 -11.58
CA ILE A 77 -26.93 -22.28 -10.71
C ILE A 77 -27.04 -23.77 -10.32
N GLY A 78 -26.05 -24.59 -10.71
CA GLY A 78 -25.99 -26.01 -10.33
C GLY A 78 -25.91 -27.00 -11.51
N ASP A 79 -26.08 -26.56 -12.76
CA ASP A 79 -25.85 -27.40 -13.94
C ASP A 79 -24.36 -27.47 -14.27
N GLU A 80 -23.59 -28.15 -13.40
CA GLU A 80 -22.13 -28.25 -13.46
C GLU A 80 -21.59 -29.07 -14.65
N LYS A 81 -22.46 -29.71 -15.44
CA LYS A 81 -22.03 -30.84 -16.27
C LYS A 81 -21.60 -30.51 -17.70
N LYS A 82 -21.87 -29.32 -18.27
CA LYS A 82 -21.51 -29.02 -19.68
C LYS A 82 -21.13 -27.57 -20.04
N ASP A 83 -21.46 -26.57 -19.23
CA ASP A 83 -21.36 -25.17 -19.67
C ASP A 83 -20.21 -24.39 -18.99
N PRO A 84 -19.60 -23.41 -19.71
CA PRO A 84 -18.52 -22.61 -19.16
C PRO A 84 -18.98 -21.78 -17.95
N ARG A 85 -18.20 -21.83 -16.86
CA ARG A 85 -18.47 -21.09 -15.61
C ARG A 85 -18.52 -19.57 -15.77
N PHE A 86 -17.91 -19.06 -16.84
CA PHE A 86 -17.86 -17.64 -17.18
C PHE A 86 -18.61 -17.37 -18.48
N CYS A 87 -19.17 -16.16 -18.60
CA CYS A 87 -19.73 -15.68 -19.85
C CYS A 87 -18.61 -15.33 -20.85
N GLU A 88 -18.66 -15.87 -22.07
CA GLU A 88 -17.66 -15.62 -23.11
C GLU A 88 -17.59 -14.15 -23.57
N GLN A 89 -18.71 -13.43 -23.49
CA GLN A 89 -18.79 -12.03 -23.96
C GLN A 89 -18.38 -11.00 -22.91
N CYS A 90 -18.73 -11.22 -21.63
CA CYS A 90 -18.46 -10.24 -20.56
C CYS A 90 -17.50 -10.71 -19.49
N GLY A 91 -17.11 -11.99 -19.48
CA GLY A 91 -16.21 -12.56 -18.46
C GLY A 91 -16.82 -12.63 -17.05
N VAL A 92 -18.13 -12.37 -16.89
CA VAL A 92 -18.79 -12.46 -15.58
C VAL A 92 -19.03 -13.92 -15.23
N GLU A 93 -18.74 -14.25 -13.98
CA GLU A 93 -18.93 -15.58 -13.41
C GLU A 93 -20.42 -15.82 -13.09
N PHE A 94 -20.97 -16.97 -13.51
CA PHE A 94 -22.34 -17.36 -13.17
C PHE A 94 -22.38 -17.95 -11.76
N VAL A 95 -22.50 -17.08 -10.75
CA VAL A 95 -22.55 -17.43 -9.32
C VAL A 95 -23.66 -16.66 -8.61
N ASP A 96 -23.86 -16.97 -7.32
CA ASP A 96 -24.72 -16.18 -6.45
C ASP A 96 -24.20 -14.76 -6.25
N SER A 97 -25.11 -13.78 -6.25
CA SER A 97 -24.77 -12.37 -6.01
C SER A 97 -24.15 -12.12 -4.63
N ARG A 98 -24.32 -13.06 -3.68
CA ARG A 98 -23.69 -13.04 -2.34
C ARG A 98 -22.18 -12.91 -2.40
N ILE A 99 -21.53 -13.37 -3.49
CA ILE A 99 -20.09 -13.26 -3.67
C ILE A 99 -19.63 -11.78 -3.66
N ARG A 100 -20.49 -10.82 -4.05
CA ARG A 100 -20.20 -9.37 -4.03
C ARG A 100 -19.98 -8.78 -2.63
N ARG A 101 -20.24 -9.56 -1.58
CA ARG A 101 -19.93 -9.21 -0.18
C ARG A 101 -18.55 -9.70 0.27
N TYR A 102 -17.97 -10.67 -0.43
CA TYR A 102 -16.73 -11.34 -0.02
C TYR A 102 -15.58 -11.10 -1.02
N GLN A 103 -15.88 -10.93 -2.29
CA GLN A 103 -14.88 -10.73 -3.33
C GLN A 103 -14.24 -9.35 -3.23
N MET A 104 -12.92 -9.33 -3.02
CA MET A 104 -12.14 -8.09 -3.03
C MET A 104 -11.63 -7.79 -4.45
N GLY A 105 -11.38 -6.52 -4.71
CA GLY A 105 -10.60 -6.06 -5.86
C GLY A 105 -9.27 -5.48 -5.39
N TYR A 106 -8.45 -4.99 -6.32
CA TYR A 106 -7.26 -4.22 -5.96
C TYR A 106 -7.03 -3.09 -6.97
N ILE A 107 -6.26 -2.09 -6.56
CA ILE A 107 -5.74 -1.02 -7.42
C ILE A 107 -4.22 -1.16 -7.41
N LYS A 108 -3.62 -1.23 -8.60
CA LYS A 108 -2.17 -1.16 -8.74
C LYS A 108 -1.72 0.28 -8.65
N LEU A 109 -0.93 0.60 -7.63
CA LEU A 109 -0.43 1.96 -7.45
C LEU A 109 0.74 2.21 -8.41
N ALA A 110 0.75 3.39 -9.04
CA ALA A 110 1.81 3.84 -9.92
C ALA A 110 3.13 4.03 -9.15
N CYS A 111 3.01 4.62 -7.96
CA CYS A 111 4.10 4.81 -7.02
C CYS A 111 3.76 4.11 -5.70
N PRO A 112 4.74 3.53 -4.98
CA PRO A 112 4.53 3.02 -3.64
C PRO A 112 4.00 4.11 -2.70
N VAL A 113 3.15 3.74 -1.73
CA VAL A 113 2.55 4.68 -0.75
C VAL A 113 2.72 4.13 0.65
N THR A 114 3.21 4.94 1.59
CA THR A 114 3.33 4.53 3.00
C THR A 114 1.96 4.40 3.64
N HIS A 115 1.74 3.32 4.39
CA HIS A 115 0.51 3.19 5.16
C HIS A 115 0.52 4.13 6.37
N VAL A 116 -0.50 4.98 6.48
CA VAL A 116 -0.58 6.08 7.46
C VAL A 116 -0.39 5.60 8.90
N TRP A 117 -0.94 4.43 9.27
CA TRP A 117 -0.80 3.89 10.64
C TRP A 117 0.64 3.57 11.05
N TYR A 118 1.52 3.21 10.10
CA TYR A 118 2.90 2.87 10.43
C TYR A 118 3.82 4.10 10.40
N LEU A 119 3.41 5.14 9.67
CA LEU A 119 4.13 6.41 9.59
C LEU A 119 3.72 7.41 10.69
N LYS A 120 2.44 7.78 10.76
CA LYS A 120 1.93 8.91 11.56
C LYS A 120 1.61 8.56 13.02
N ARG A 121 1.48 7.28 13.37
CA ARG A 121 1.19 6.87 14.74
C ARG A 121 2.37 7.23 15.65
N LEU A 122 2.09 7.60 16.90
CA LEU A 122 3.11 7.83 17.93
C LEU A 122 3.11 6.68 18.94
N PRO A 123 4.26 6.00 19.17
CA PRO A 123 5.49 6.08 18.40
C PRO A 123 5.35 5.46 17.00
N SER A 124 6.11 5.96 16.04
CA SER A 124 6.04 5.53 14.63
C SER A 124 6.86 4.27 14.41
N TYR A 125 6.25 3.27 13.76
CA TYR A 125 6.89 1.99 13.51
C TYR A 125 8.04 2.11 12.50
N ILE A 126 7.81 2.87 11.42
CA ILE A 126 8.82 3.13 10.38
C ILE A 126 9.98 3.95 10.99
N ALA A 127 9.67 5.00 11.76
CA ALA A 127 10.68 5.84 12.40
C ALA A 127 11.54 5.05 13.40
N ASN A 128 10.92 4.18 14.21
CA ASN A 128 11.64 3.35 15.17
C ASN A 128 12.59 2.35 14.50
N LEU A 129 12.19 1.76 13.37
CA LEU A 129 13.06 0.82 12.65
C LEU A 129 14.24 1.53 11.98
N LEU A 130 13.98 2.65 11.31
CA LEU A 130 14.99 3.43 10.59
C LEU A 130 15.86 4.32 11.48
N ASP A 131 15.50 4.50 12.75
CA ASP A 131 16.17 5.40 13.71
C ASP A 131 16.32 6.82 13.17
N LYS A 132 15.21 7.33 12.62
CA LYS A 132 15.11 8.67 12.04
C LYS A 132 13.99 9.46 12.72
N PRO A 133 14.14 10.79 12.85
CA PRO A 133 13.06 11.62 13.34
C PRO A 133 11.86 11.56 12.39
N LEU A 134 10.65 11.56 12.95
CA LEU A 134 9.41 11.50 12.17
C LEU A 134 9.30 12.65 11.16
N LYS A 135 9.75 13.85 11.51
CA LYS A 135 9.72 15.02 10.62
C LYS A 135 10.52 14.79 9.33
N GLU A 136 11.70 14.18 9.43
CA GLU A 136 12.52 13.85 8.26
C GLU A 136 11.76 12.88 7.34
N LEU A 137 11.22 11.79 7.91
CA LEU A 137 10.46 10.79 7.15
C LEU A 137 9.17 11.35 6.54
N GLU A 138 8.47 12.24 7.22
CA GLU A 138 7.31 12.93 6.68
C GLU A 138 7.69 13.84 5.51
N GLY A 139 8.80 14.57 5.62
CA GLY A 139 9.37 15.34 4.51
C GLY A 139 9.66 14.46 3.30
N LEU A 140 10.27 13.27 3.52
CA LEU A 140 10.50 12.30 2.44
C LEU A 140 9.20 11.90 1.74
N VAL A 141 8.15 11.55 2.51
CA VAL A 141 6.87 11.02 1.99
C VAL A 141 6.05 12.08 1.28
N TYR A 142 5.96 13.29 1.83
CA TYR A 142 5.13 14.38 1.30
C TYR A 142 5.86 15.24 0.25
N CYS A 143 6.97 14.74 -0.29
CA CYS A 143 7.74 15.35 -1.37
C CYS A 143 8.41 16.69 -1.01
N ASP A 144 9.00 16.80 0.18
CA ASP A 144 10.16 17.68 0.36
C ASP A 144 11.36 16.99 -0.30
N PHE A 145 12.01 17.67 -1.25
CA PHE A 145 13.12 17.13 -2.03
C PHE A 145 14.16 16.53 -1.10
N SER A 146 14.35 15.22 -1.21
CA SER A 146 15.27 14.47 -0.39
C SER A 146 16.06 13.52 -1.26
N PHE A 147 17.38 13.65 -1.14
CA PHE A 147 18.31 12.70 -1.73
C PHE A 147 18.34 11.45 -0.86
N ALA A 148 17.79 10.36 -1.38
CA ALA A 148 18.13 9.06 -0.86
C ALA A 148 19.59 8.75 -1.21
N ARG A 149 20.30 8.16 -0.26
CA ARG A 149 21.65 7.60 -0.44
C ARG A 149 21.67 6.66 -1.65
N PRO A 150 22.86 6.45 -2.27
CA PRO A 150 22.98 5.72 -3.51
C PRO A 150 22.33 4.34 -3.39
N ILE A 151 21.52 4.02 -4.41
CA ILE A 151 21.15 2.64 -4.74
C ILE A 151 22.44 1.84 -4.64
N ALA A 152 22.53 0.91 -3.68
CA ALA A 152 23.77 0.25 -3.24
C ALA A 152 24.52 -0.55 -4.33
N LYS A 153 24.09 -0.46 -5.60
CA LYS A 153 24.60 -1.18 -6.76
C LYS A 153 24.90 -0.30 -7.98
N LYS A 154 24.73 1.03 -7.91
CA LYS A 154 25.03 1.94 -9.04
C LYS A 154 26.17 2.90 -8.70
N PRO A 155 27.16 3.12 -9.60
CA PRO A 155 28.23 4.08 -9.37
C PRO A 155 27.64 5.50 -9.28
N THR A 156 28.03 6.23 -8.24
CA THR A 156 27.61 7.61 -7.97
C THR A 156 28.40 8.58 -8.87
N PHE A 157 27.70 9.41 -9.63
CA PHE A 157 28.25 10.53 -10.41
C PHE A 157 28.66 11.69 -9.49
N LEU A 158 27.82 12.02 -8.51
CA LEU A 158 28.11 13.04 -7.53
C LEU A 158 28.40 12.34 -6.20
N ARG A 159 29.66 12.34 -5.75
CA ARG A 159 30.06 11.85 -4.40
C ARG A 159 29.52 12.75 -3.27
N LEU A 160 28.33 13.32 -3.43
CA LEU A 160 27.69 14.18 -2.44
C LEU A 160 27.28 13.32 -1.25
N ARG A 161 27.96 13.52 -0.12
CA ARG A 161 27.56 12.96 1.19
C ARG A 161 26.78 14.03 1.96
N GLY A 162 25.49 13.79 2.18
CA GLY A 162 24.68 14.62 3.08
C GLY A 162 23.18 14.52 2.80
N SER A 163 22.37 14.62 3.85
CA SER A 163 20.97 15.02 3.75
C SER A 163 20.94 16.55 3.65
N PHE A 164 20.60 17.08 2.49
CA PHE A 164 20.42 18.53 2.33
C PHE A 164 19.04 18.91 2.86
N GLU A 165 18.98 19.46 4.07
CA GLU A 165 17.81 20.18 4.54
C GLU A 165 17.86 21.61 3.99
N TYR A 166 16.76 22.07 3.40
CA TYR A 166 16.43 23.47 3.05
C TYR A 166 17.16 24.16 1.87
N GLU A 167 16.48 24.21 0.71
CA GLU A 167 15.87 25.42 0.10
C GLU A 167 15.31 25.05 -1.29
N ILE A 168 14.01 24.75 -1.33
CA ILE A 168 13.30 24.18 -2.50
C ILE A 168 13.26 25.15 -3.71
N GLN A 169 13.51 26.45 -3.50
CA GLN A 169 13.41 27.46 -4.56
C GLN A 169 14.66 27.59 -5.43
N SER A 170 15.85 27.41 -4.88
CA SER A 170 17.10 27.59 -5.65
C SER A 170 17.37 26.41 -6.58
N TRP A 171 17.13 25.17 -6.13
CA TRP A 171 17.57 23.96 -6.84
C TRP A 171 16.67 23.51 -7.98
N LYS A 172 15.38 23.89 -7.95
CA LYS A 172 14.43 23.65 -9.06
C LYS A 172 14.91 24.31 -10.36
N TYR A 173 15.71 25.36 -10.24
CA TYR A 173 16.39 26.03 -11.35
C TYR A 173 17.83 25.53 -11.52
N SER A 174 18.57 25.27 -10.44
CA SER A 174 19.99 24.89 -10.54
C SER A 174 20.26 23.51 -11.13
N ILE A 175 19.55 22.45 -10.72
CA ILE A 175 19.91 21.09 -11.16
C ILE A 175 19.63 20.84 -12.66
N PRO A 176 18.47 21.26 -13.22
CA PRO A 176 18.22 21.10 -14.66
C PRO A 176 19.21 21.87 -15.54
N LEU A 177 19.86 22.89 -14.99
CA LEU A 177 20.91 23.67 -15.68
C LEU A 177 22.21 22.86 -15.89
N PHE A 178 22.47 21.83 -15.08
CA PHE A 178 23.68 20.99 -15.18
C PHE A 178 23.49 19.69 -15.95
N PHE A 179 22.24 19.30 -16.27
CA PHE A 179 21.94 18.06 -16.96
C PHE A 179 21.07 18.32 -18.20
N THR A 180 21.41 17.73 -19.34
CA THR A 180 20.46 17.59 -20.45
C THR A 180 19.24 16.80 -19.97
N THR A 181 18.05 17.03 -20.54
CA THR A 181 16.81 16.28 -20.21
C THR A 181 17.03 14.76 -20.05
N PRO A 182 17.71 14.07 -20.98
CA PRO A 182 18.04 12.64 -20.80
C PRO A 182 19.08 12.37 -19.70
N GLY A 183 20.07 13.25 -19.53
CA GLY A 183 21.06 13.17 -18.46
C GLY A 183 20.44 13.28 -17.06
N PHE A 184 19.44 14.15 -16.93
CA PHE A 184 18.72 14.37 -15.68
C PHE A 184 17.84 13.17 -15.32
N ASP A 185 17.16 12.55 -16.29
CA ASP A 185 16.41 11.33 -16.02
C ASP A 185 17.32 10.15 -15.67
N THR A 186 18.50 10.04 -16.31
CA THR A 186 19.49 9.04 -15.87
C THR A 186 20.04 9.31 -14.48
N PHE A 187 20.23 10.57 -14.10
CA PHE A 187 20.65 10.97 -12.76
C PHE A 187 19.57 10.69 -11.71
N ARG A 188 18.34 11.12 -11.97
CA ARG A 188 17.15 10.87 -11.14
C ARG A 188 16.97 9.39 -10.87
N ASN A 189 16.99 8.55 -11.91
CA ASN A 189 16.83 7.10 -11.79
C ASN A 189 18.01 6.36 -11.14
N ARG A 190 19.13 7.05 -10.87
CA ARG A 190 20.34 6.48 -10.27
C ARG A 190 20.59 6.96 -8.84
N GLU A 191 20.28 8.22 -8.53
CA GLU A 191 20.71 8.88 -7.29
C GLU A 191 19.57 9.54 -6.51
N ILE A 192 18.36 9.58 -7.04
CA ILE A 192 17.21 10.18 -6.35
C ILE A 192 16.13 9.12 -6.22
N SER A 193 15.98 8.53 -5.04
CA SER A 193 14.69 7.96 -4.64
C SER A 193 13.93 8.98 -3.78
N THR A 194 12.74 9.35 -4.23
CA THR A 194 11.84 10.30 -3.55
C THR A 194 10.61 9.56 -3.05
N GLY A 195 9.98 10.09 -2.00
CA GLY A 195 8.68 9.60 -1.56
C GLY A 195 8.75 8.29 -0.78
N ALA A 196 7.62 7.61 -0.75
CA ALA A 196 7.48 6.32 -0.10
C ALA A 196 8.29 5.19 -0.76
N GLY A 197 8.70 5.35 -2.03
CA GLY A 197 9.61 4.41 -2.69
C GLY A 197 10.97 4.31 -2.00
N ALA A 198 11.55 5.46 -1.63
CA ALA A 198 12.82 5.51 -0.89
C ALA A 198 12.72 4.84 0.49
N ILE A 199 11.61 5.04 1.19
CA ILE A 199 11.37 4.39 2.48
C ILE A 199 11.28 2.87 2.30
N ARG A 200 10.60 2.41 1.24
CA ARG A 200 10.51 0.98 0.95
C ARG A 200 11.88 0.36 0.72
N GLU A 201 12.73 1.00 -0.09
CA GLU A 201 14.10 0.56 -0.34
C GLU A 201 14.93 0.53 0.96
N GLN A 202 14.85 1.59 1.76
CA GLN A 202 15.53 1.63 3.06
C GLN A 202 15.09 0.50 3.98
N LEU A 203 13.78 0.17 4.00
CA LEU A 203 13.23 -0.92 4.80
C LEU A 203 13.62 -2.31 4.25
N ALA A 204 13.74 -2.45 2.94
CA ALA A 204 14.13 -3.70 2.27
C ALA A 204 15.61 -4.03 2.50
N ASP A 205 16.48 -3.02 2.58
CA ASP A 205 17.91 -3.17 2.84
C ASP A 205 18.24 -3.43 4.32
N LEU A 206 17.26 -3.40 5.23
CA LEU A 206 17.50 -3.62 6.67
C LEU A 206 17.73 -5.10 6.99
N ASP A 207 18.86 -5.38 7.64
CA ASP A 207 19.03 -6.64 8.37
C ASP A 207 18.57 -6.48 9.82
N LEU A 208 17.43 -7.12 10.13
CA LEU A 208 16.80 -7.07 11.45
C LEU A 208 17.68 -7.66 12.55
N ARG A 209 18.54 -8.65 12.25
CA ARG A 209 19.43 -9.27 13.25
C ARG A 209 20.52 -8.29 13.66
N ILE A 210 21.13 -7.66 12.66
CA ILE A 210 22.15 -6.63 12.85
C ILE A 210 21.59 -5.46 13.67
N ILE A 211 20.34 -5.03 13.42
CA ILE A 211 19.69 -3.97 14.19
C ILE A 211 19.52 -4.35 15.67
N ILE A 212 19.15 -5.59 15.96
CA ILE A 212 18.98 -6.08 17.33
C ILE A 212 20.33 -6.06 18.06
N ASP A 213 21.38 -6.57 17.42
CA ASP A 213 22.71 -6.67 18.02
C ASP A 213 23.30 -5.27 18.29
N TYR A 214 23.23 -4.35 17.32
CA TYR A 214 23.67 -2.97 17.53
C TYR A 214 22.86 -2.25 18.59
N SER A 215 21.53 -2.40 18.59
CA SER A 215 20.67 -1.75 19.59
C SER A 215 20.92 -2.29 20.99
N LEU A 216 21.29 -3.57 21.13
CA LEU A 216 21.64 -4.20 22.40
C LEU A 216 23.00 -3.72 22.92
N LEU A 217 23.98 -3.53 22.04
CA LEU A 217 25.27 -2.93 22.39
C LEU A 217 25.09 -1.49 22.88
N GLU A 218 24.40 -0.65 22.09
CA GLU A 218 24.12 0.74 22.45
C GLU A 218 23.36 0.85 23.78
N TRP A 219 22.41 -0.06 24.02
CA TRP A 219 21.66 -0.07 25.28
C TRP A 219 22.53 -0.40 26.51
N LYS A 220 23.53 -1.29 26.35
CA LYS A 220 24.48 -1.63 27.41
C LYS A 220 25.45 -0.49 27.69
N GLU A 221 25.99 0.16 26.66
CA GLU A 221 26.90 1.31 26.79
C GLU A 221 26.24 2.45 27.58
N LEU A 222 24.99 2.80 27.22
CA LEU A 222 24.20 3.78 27.95
C LEU A 222 23.89 3.35 29.40
N GLY A 223 23.98 2.05 29.70
CA GLY A 223 23.83 1.47 31.04
C GLY A 223 25.05 1.72 31.93
N GLU A 224 26.24 1.71 31.35
CA GLU A 224 27.52 1.86 32.05
C GLU A 224 27.86 3.34 32.34
N GLU A 225 27.31 4.28 31.56
CA GLU A 225 27.56 5.73 31.69
C GLU A 225 27.05 6.39 32.99
N GLY A 226 26.35 5.66 33.87
CA GLY A 226 25.95 6.16 35.20
C GLY A 226 25.01 7.38 35.18
N SER A 227 24.73 7.95 36.36
CA SER A 227 24.00 9.23 36.46
C SER A 227 24.99 10.38 36.30
N THR A 228 24.77 11.25 35.30
CA THR A 228 25.68 12.36 35.00
C THR A 228 25.53 13.52 36.02
N GLY A 229 24.53 13.41 36.92
CA GLY A 229 24.18 14.44 37.91
C GLY A 229 23.29 15.56 37.35
N ASN A 230 23.05 15.57 36.03
CA ASN A 230 22.16 16.50 35.34
C ASN A 230 20.85 15.80 34.97
N GLU A 231 19.73 16.21 35.59
CA GLU A 231 18.41 15.60 35.35
C GLU A 231 18.00 15.58 33.87
N TRP A 232 18.42 16.58 33.08
CA TRP A 232 18.04 16.65 31.67
C TRP A 232 18.75 15.60 30.81
N GLU A 233 20.03 15.35 31.10
CA GLU A 233 20.84 14.33 30.42
C GLU A 233 20.36 12.93 30.80
N ASP A 234 20.09 12.70 32.07
CA ASP A 234 19.56 11.42 32.56
C ASP A 234 18.18 11.10 31.92
N ARG A 235 17.31 12.12 31.76
CA ARG A 235 16.03 11.96 31.01
C ARG A 235 16.24 11.72 29.51
N LYS A 236 17.29 12.28 28.90
CA LYS A 236 17.62 12.03 27.49
C LYS A 236 18.11 10.60 27.27
N ILE A 237 19.00 10.13 28.15
CA ILE A 237 19.51 8.74 28.15
C ILE A 237 18.35 7.76 28.37
N GLY A 238 17.47 8.03 29.34
CA GLY A 238 16.28 7.22 29.58
C GLY A 238 15.38 7.09 28.34
N ARG A 239 15.06 8.21 27.69
CA ARG A 239 14.28 8.20 26.43
C ARG A 239 14.96 7.40 25.31
N ARG A 240 16.29 7.46 25.22
CA ARG A 240 17.05 6.68 24.23
C ARG A 240 17.01 5.18 24.56
N LYS A 241 17.15 4.80 25.83
CA LYS A 241 16.99 3.40 26.28
C LYS A 241 15.61 2.86 25.94
N ASP A 242 14.54 3.60 26.23
CA ASP A 242 13.16 3.19 25.91
C ASP A 242 12.92 3.07 24.40
N PHE A 243 13.57 3.92 23.62
CA PHE A 243 13.55 3.82 22.16
C PHE A 243 14.22 2.52 21.67
N LEU A 244 15.41 2.19 22.18
CA LEU A 244 16.14 0.98 21.80
C LEU A 244 15.36 -0.29 22.16
N VAL A 245 14.73 -0.33 23.34
CA VAL A 245 13.87 -1.45 23.75
C VAL A 245 12.74 -1.67 22.74
N ARG A 246 12.01 -0.59 22.39
CA ARG A 246 10.93 -0.67 21.40
C ARG A 246 11.44 -1.11 20.02
N ARG A 247 12.59 -0.60 19.59
CA ARG A 247 13.21 -0.97 18.30
C ARG A 247 13.56 -2.46 18.26
N MET A 248 14.18 -2.99 19.31
CA MET A 248 14.51 -4.40 19.43
C MET A 248 13.27 -5.29 19.49
N GLU A 249 12.24 -4.90 20.23
CA GLU A 249 10.97 -5.62 20.30
C GLU A 249 10.31 -5.71 18.92
N LEU A 250 10.23 -4.60 18.19
CA LEU A 250 9.70 -4.58 16.82
C LEU A 250 10.47 -5.51 15.90
N ALA A 251 11.80 -5.43 15.88
CA ALA A 251 12.63 -6.30 15.05
C ALA A 251 12.42 -7.80 15.40
N LYS A 252 12.35 -8.13 16.69
CA LYS A 252 12.03 -9.49 17.16
C LYS A 252 10.65 -9.95 16.69
N HIS A 253 9.65 -9.07 16.68
CA HIS A 253 8.31 -9.40 16.18
C HIS A 253 8.31 -9.71 14.68
N PHE A 254 9.01 -8.93 13.85
CA PHE A 254 9.13 -9.19 12.42
C PHE A 254 9.80 -10.55 12.14
N ILE A 255 10.90 -10.85 12.85
CA ILE A 255 11.59 -12.15 12.73
C ILE A 255 10.67 -13.31 13.14
N ARG A 256 9.98 -13.20 14.28
CA ARG A 256 9.08 -14.26 14.77
C ARG A 256 7.88 -14.51 13.85
N THR A 257 7.37 -13.47 13.22
CA THR A 257 6.16 -13.56 12.38
C THR A 257 6.47 -13.88 10.92
N ASN A 258 7.76 -13.87 10.53
CA ASN A 258 8.24 -13.98 9.15
C ASN A 258 7.56 -12.97 8.22
N ILE A 259 7.45 -11.72 8.71
CA ILE A 259 6.87 -10.60 7.99
C ILE A 259 7.99 -9.64 7.63
N GLU A 260 7.94 -9.09 6.42
CA GLU A 260 8.92 -8.12 5.97
C GLU A 260 8.49 -6.69 6.31
N PRO A 261 9.41 -5.82 6.77
CA PRO A 261 9.08 -4.44 7.12
C PRO A 261 8.66 -3.61 5.90
N GLU A 262 9.08 -3.98 4.68
CA GLU A 262 8.71 -3.29 3.45
C GLU A 262 7.21 -3.34 3.15
N TRP A 263 6.47 -4.30 3.70
CA TRP A 263 5.01 -4.41 3.53
C TRP A 263 4.23 -3.29 4.22
N MET A 264 4.88 -2.46 5.05
CA MET A 264 4.28 -1.20 5.54
C MET A 264 4.12 -0.15 4.43
N VAL A 265 4.79 -0.33 3.29
CA VAL A 265 4.64 0.47 2.07
C VAL A 265 3.82 -0.30 1.05
N LEU A 266 2.66 0.24 0.70
CA LEU A 266 1.71 -0.38 -0.22
C LEU A 266 2.11 -0.14 -1.67
N CYS A 267 2.20 -1.21 -2.44
CA CYS A 267 2.27 -1.16 -3.91
C CYS A 267 0.93 -1.53 -4.56
N LEU A 268 0.12 -2.33 -3.86
CA LEU A 268 -1.25 -2.67 -4.24
C LEU A 268 -2.18 -2.21 -3.12
N LEU A 269 -3.29 -1.57 -3.50
CA LEU A 269 -4.31 -1.14 -2.56
C LEU A 269 -5.55 -2.04 -2.70
N PRO A 270 -5.97 -2.79 -1.66
CA PRO A 270 -7.18 -3.60 -1.72
C PRO A 270 -8.44 -2.72 -1.81
N VAL A 271 -9.37 -3.14 -2.65
CA VAL A 271 -10.69 -2.52 -2.84
C VAL A 271 -11.74 -3.36 -2.15
N LEU A 272 -12.50 -2.74 -1.24
CA LEU A 272 -13.57 -3.41 -0.53
C LEU A 272 -14.67 -3.94 -1.47
N PRO A 273 -15.32 -5.06 -1.12
CA PRO A 273 -16.47 -5.58 -1.84
C PRO A 273 -17.62 -4.55 -1.96
N PRO A 274 -18.32 -4.44 -3.10
CA PRO A 274 -19.38 -3.46 -3.33
C PRO A 274 -20.50 -3.43 -2.30
N GLU A 275 -20.90 -4.60 -1.77
CA GLU A 275 -21.99 -4.70 -0.78
C GLU A 275 -21.61 -4.08 0.58
N LEU A 276 -20.32 -3.90 0.86
CA LEU A 276 -19.84 -3.18 2.05
C LEU A 276 -19.77 -1.66 1.83
N ARG A 277 -19.94 -1.21 0.58
CA ARG A 277 -19.93 0.21 0.17
C ARG A 277 -21.04 0.50 -0.84
N PRO A 278 -22.32 0.27 -0.48
CA PRO A 278 -23.43 0.34 -1.41
C PRO A 278 -23.65 1.74 -1.98
N ILE A 279 -24.25 1.77 -3.16
CA ILE A 279 -24.84 2.97 -3.75
C ILE A 279 -26.35 2.70 -3.84
N ILE A 280 -27.14 3.56 -3.21
CA ILE A 280 -28.59 3.39 -3.07
C ILE A 280 -29.25 4.50 -3.88
N GLN A 281 -30.21 4.13 -4.71
CA GLN A 281 -31.07 5.09 -5.39
C GLN A 281 -32.20 5.48 -4.43
N ILE A 282 -32.32 6.76 -4.13
CA ILE A 282 -33.45 7.33 -3.39
C ILE A 282 -34.55 7.72 -4.37
N ASP A 283 -35.80 7.65 -3.92
CA ASP A 283 -36.97 8.16 -4.64
C ASP A 283 -36.71 9.60 -5.12
N GLY A 284 -36.94 9.83 -6.42
CA GLY A 284 -36.57 11.08 -7.09
C GLY A 284 -35.26 11.03 -7.89
N GLY A 285 -34.68 9.84 -8.10
CA GLY A 285 -33.56 9.64 -9.03
C GLY A 285 -32.19 10.09 -8.51
N LYS A 286 -32.10 10.52 -7.25
CA LYS A 286 -30.83 10.84 -6.59
C LYS A 286 -30.13 9.55 -6.16
N LEU A 287 -28.84 9.43 -6.48
CA LEU A 287 -27.99 8.34 -6.01
C LEU A 287 -27.26 8.81 -4.75
N MET A 288 -27.39 8.05 -3.66
CA MET A 288 -26.57 8.20 -2.46
C MET A 288 -25.46 7.15 -2.49
N SER A 289 -24.23 7.61 -2.31
CA SER A 289 -23.04 6.74 -2.28
C SER A 289 -22.35 6.85 -0.93
N SER A 290 -21.81 5.73 -0.43
CA SER A 290 -20.88 5.76 0.70
C SER A 290 -19.64 6.62 0.42
N ASP A 291 -19.17 7.36 1.42
CA ASP A 291 -17.95 8.20 1.36
C ASP A 291 -16.71 7.40 0.91
N ILE A 292 -16.67 6.10 1.22
CA ILE A 292 -15.58 5.20 0.82
C ILE A 292 -15.43 5.16 -0.70
N ASN A 293 -16.55 5.19 -1.44
CA ASN A 293 -16.50 5.19 -2.90
C ASN A 293 -15.83 6.46 -3.43
N GLU A 294 -16.11 7.61 -2.84
CA GLU A 294 -15.50 8.88 -3.23
C GLU A 294 -13.98 8.89 -2.96
N LEU A 295 -13.54 8.30 -1.84
CA LEU A 295 -12.11 8.12 -1.56
C LEU A 295 -11.43 7.24 -2.60
N TYR A 296 -12.02 6.08 -2.96
CA TYR A 296 -11.47 5.23 -4.01
C TYR A 296 -11.42 5.94 -5.37
N ARG A 297 -12.44 6.71 -5.73
CA ARG A 297 -12.45 7.49 -6.98
C ARG A 297 -11.29 8.47 -7.04
N ARG A 298 -11.02 9.19 -5.95
CA ARG A 298 -9.90 10.13 -5.86
C ARG A 298 -8.56 9.44 -5.97
N VAL A 299 -8.40 8.28 -5.33
CA VAL A 299 -7.18 7.47 -5.45
C VAL A 299 -6.96 7.05 -6.90
N ILE A 300 -7.97 6.46 -7.54
CA ILE A 300 -7.85 6.00 -8.94
C ILE A 300 -7.57 7.16 -9.88
N TYR A 301 -8.28 8.28 -9.73
CA TYR A 301 -8.08 9.47 -10.57
C TYR A 301 -6.63 9.97 -10.49
N ARG A 302 -6.11 10.18 -9.27
CA ARG A 302 -4.71 10.61 -9.07
C ARG A 302 -3.71 9.58 -9.54
N ASN A 303 -3.99 8.30 -9.33
CA ASN A 303 -3.12 7.21 -9.77
C ASN A 303 -3.00 7.19 -11.29
N ASN A 304 -4.10 7.33 -12.02
CA ASN A 304 -4.10 7.37 -13.47
C ASN A 304 -3.37 8.62 -13.98
N THR A 305 -3.57 9.79 -13.36
CA THR A 305 -2.81 11.01 -13.67
C THR A 305 -1.30 10.89 -13.43
N LEU A 306 -0.86 9.95 -12.59
CA LEU A 306 0.58 9.67 -12.39
C LEU A 306 1.14 8.65 -13.39
N ILE A 307 0.27 7.85 -14.01
CA ILE A 307 0.64 6.86 -15.03
C ILE A 307 0.71 7.51 -16.41
N ASP A 308 -0.24 8.41 -16.70
CA ASP A 308 -0.34 9.21 -17.93
C ASP A 308 0.77 10.29 -17.99
#